data_AF-A0A7J3T8Q8-F1
#
_entry.id   AF-A0A7J3T8Q8-F1
#
_cell.length_a   1.000
_cell.length_b   1.000
_cell.length_c   1.000
_cell.angle_alpha   90.00
_cell.angle_beta   90.00
_cell.angle_gamma   90.00
#
_symmetry.space_group_name_H-M   'P 1'
#
loop_
_entity.id
_entity.type
_entity.pdbx_description
1 polymer ?
#
loop_
_entity_poly.entity_id
_entity_poly.type
_entity_poly.pdbx_seq_one_letter_code
_entity_poly.pdbx_strand_id
1 'polypeptide(L)'
;MVGQIIGGSYGEIWIRQKSDERIELGDLLVADDILLQVYDMEYGSLLEKDDLARISGMQLEGYGATEIHEKDVRNYILVKAKPLFNLKSKSIPKHLPAFFHMLRRASSKDFEFLEKPENAIYLGKIRSGSKILNVPVYINGKDALTHHILIPATTGRGKSNLVKVILWNLVGKRYAGVLVLDAHNEYYSYRKNGKDYGLKFHPQAKENVIYYSVNPPFGERSLRINIRNVRPWHLREIVEFSPAQEDALYLFHKEYGDNWIEEVLKGENINGVRAETLASLQRKIKVALEIDINPKGELFERGKVFSVNEGMRTIKD
;
A
#
# COMPACT_ATOMS: atom_id res chain seq x y z
N MET A 1 -25.42 -9.46 -22.33
CA MET A 1 -24.70 -8.29 -22.90
C MET A 1 -25.03 -7.09 -22.04
N VAL A 2 -24.05 -6.24 -21.71
CA VAL A 2 -24.21 -5.15 -20.72
C VAL A 2 -24.24 -3.74 -21.32
N GLY A 3 -23.80 -3.59 -22.56
CA GLY A 3 -23.75 -2.31 -23.25
C GLY A 3 -23.20 -2.46 -24.66
N GLN A 4 -23.07 -1.33 -25.35
CA GLN A 4 -22.62 -1.25 -26.73
C GLN A 4 -21.64 -0.09 -26.92
N ILE A 5 -20.59 -0.30 -27.72
CA ILE A 5 -19.63 0.77 -28.06
C ILE A 5 -20.29 1.77 -29.01
N ILE A 6 -20.21 3.06 -28.67
CA ILE A 6 -20.78 4.14 -29.49
C ILE A 6 -19.74 5.14 -29.99
N GLY A 7 -18.47 5.03 -29.55
CA GLY A 7 -17.39 5.90 -30.02
C GLY A 7 -16.24 6.00 -29.04
N GLY A 8 -15.51 7.12 -29.11
CA GLY A 8 -14.36 7.42 -28.27
C GLY A 8 -13.03 7.37 -29.03
N SER A 9 -11.95 7.14 -28.29
CA SER A 9 -10.56 7.08 -28.74
C SER A 9 -9.82 5.93 -28.07
N TYR A 10 -8.54 5.72 -28.39
CA TYR A 10 -7.76 4.60 -27.84
C TYR A 10 -7.63 4.61 -26.31
N GLY A 11 -7.54 5.78 -25.68
CA GLY A 11 -7.48 5.87 -24.21
C GLY A 11 -8.84 5.85 -23.53
N GLU A 12 -9.91 6.11 -24.27
CA GLU A 12 -11.25 6.37 -23.75
C GLU A 12 -12.31 5.84 -24.73
N ILE A 13 -12.82 4.64 -24.47
CA ILE A 13 -13.91 4.02 -25.22
C ILE A 13 -15.23 4.42 -24.58
N TRP A 14 -16.16 4.90 -25.39
CA TRP A 14 -17.51 5.26 -24.98
C TRP A 14 -18.48 4.11 -25.18
N ILE A 15 -19.14 3.73 -24.10
CA ILE A 15 -20.04 2.60 -24.04
C ILE A 15 -21.40 3.10 -23.57
N ARG A 16 -22.44 2.87 -24.35
CA ARG A 16 -23.81 3.04 -23.90
C ARG A 16 -24.23 1.83 -23.09
N GLN A 17 -24.58 2.02 -21.82
CA GLN A 17 -25.09 0.95 -20.97
C GLN A 17 -26.48 0.49 -21.43
N LYS A 18 -26.74 -0.81 -21.38
CA LYS A 18 -28.08 -1.36 -21.58
C LYS A 18 -28.97 -1.00 -20.38
N SER A 19 -30.20 -0.56 -20.61
CA SER A 19 -31.09 0.03 -19.59
C SER A 19 -31.42 -0.91 -18.42
N ASP A 20 -31.51 -2.21 -18.66
CA ASP A 20 -31.80 -3.25 -17.66
C ASP A 20 -30.54 -3.84 -16.98
N GLU A 21 -29.37 -3.31 -17.31
CA GLU A 21 -28.08 -3.74 -16.76
C GLU A 21 -27.45 -2.63 -15.94
N ARG A 22 -26.54 -2.99 -15.04
CA ARG A 22 -25.82 -2.03 -14.19
C ARG A 22 -24.32 -2.25 -14.28
N ILE A 23 -23.61 -1.37 -14.96
CA ILE A 23 -22.14 -1.35 -14.99
C ILE A 23 -21.65 -0.55 -13.78
N GLU A 24 -20.54 -0.98 -13.19
CA GLU A 24 -19.90 -0.34 -12.03
C GLU A 24 -18.51 0.20 -12.37
N LEU A 25 -18.05 1.19 -11.61
CA LEU A 25 -16.64 1.63 -11.68
C LEU A 25 -15.70 0.47 -11.36
N GLY A 26 -14.68 0.30 -12.21
CA GLY A 26 -13.74 -0.80 -12.11
C GLY A 26 -14.26 -2.13 -12.67
N ASP A 27 -15.44 -2.17 -13.29
CA ASP A 27 -15.87 -3.36 -14.04
C ASP A 27 -14.89 -3.68 -15.18
N LEU A 28 -14.65 -4.97 -15.37
CA LEU A 28 -13.88 -5.51 -16.46
C LEU A 28 -14.85 -6.03 -17.52
N LEU A 29 -14.78 -5.44 -18.72
CA LEU A 29 -15.64 -5.75 -19.85
C LEU A 29 -14.81 -6.35 -20.98
N VAL A 30 -15.44 -7.17 -21.82
CA VAL A 30 -14.79 -7.76 -22.99
C VAL A 30 -15.53 -7.32 -24.24
N ALA A 31 -14.78 -6.77 -25.20
CA ALA A 31 -15.21 -6.46 -26.55
C ALA A 31 -14.29 -7.20 -27.53
N ASP A 32 -14.82 -8.20 -28.23
CA ASP A 32 -14.06 -9.16 -29.04
C ASP A 32 -12.89 -9.80 -28.25
N ASP A 33 -11.66 -9.43 -28.56
CA ASP A 33 -10.43 -9.87 -27.88
C ASP A 33 -9.84 -8.83 -26.94
N ILE A 34 -10.51 -7.71 -26.69
CA ILE A 34 -10.00 -6.62 -25.86
C ILE A 34 -10.68 -6.63 -24.49
N LEU A 35 -9.86 -6.76 -23.44
CA LEU A 35 -10.26 -6.50 -22.06
C LEU A 35 -10.24 -4.99 -21.79
N LEU A 36 -11.37 -4.45 -21.37
CA LEU A 36 -11.58 -3.05 -21.02
C LEU A 36 -11.81 -2.91 -19.52
N GLN A 37 -11.36 -1.80 -18.93
CA GLN A 37 -11.68 -1.42 -17.55
C GLN A 37 -12.48 -0.13 -17.53
N VAL A 38 -13.65 -0.18 -16.91
CA VAL A 38 -14.49 0.99 -16.63
C VAL A 38 -13.80 1.87 -15.59
N TYR A 39 -13.64 3.15 -15.90
CA TYR A 39 -13.02 4.10 -14.97
C TYR A 39 -13.89 5.33 -14.69
N ASP A 40 -14.93 5.59 -15.50
CA ASP A 40 -15.82 6.73 -15.33
C ASP A 40 -17.22 6.45 -15.92
N MET A 41 -18.23 7.18 -15.45
CA MET A 41 -19.63 7.07 -15.86
C MET A 41 -20.33 8.42 -15.80
N GLU A 42 -21.14 8.71 -16.81
CA GLU A 42 -21.84 9.97 -16.99
C GLU A 42 -23.30 9.71 -17.37
N TYR A 43 -24.18 10.67 -17.08
CA TYR A 43 -25.54 10.66 -17.62
C TYR A 43 -25.53 11.16 -19.06
N GLY A 44 -26.10 10.36 -19.97
CA GLY A 44 -26.37 10.76 -21.34
C GLY A 44 -27.86 11.02 -21.54
N SER A 45 -28.20 12.07 -22.29
CA SER A 45 -29.56 12.32 -22.73
C SER A 45 -29.62 12.77 -24.18
N LEU A 46 -30.68 12.38 -24.89
CA LEU A 46 -31.07 12.95 -26.20
C LEU A 46 -31.97 14.18 -26.04
N LEU A 47 -32.37 14.52 -24.81
CA LEU A 47 -33.12 15.74 -24.49
C LEU A 47 -32.14 16.89 -24.22
N GLU A 48 -32.55 18.10 -24.58
CA GLU A 48 -31.83 19.31 -24.22
C GLU A 48 -31.84 19.52 -22.70
N LYS A 49 -30.80 20.20 -22.19
CA LYS A 49 -30.64 20.43 -20.74
C LYS A 49 -31.82 21.19 -20.13
N ASP A 50 -32.34 22.17 -20.86
CA ASP A 50 -33.48 22.98 -20.42
C ASP A 50 -34.75 22.15 -20.29
N ASP A 51 -34.96 21.19 -21.20
CA ASP A 51 -36.09 20.26 -21.12
C ASP A 51 -35.98 19.32 -19.92
N LEU A 52 -34.79 18.79 -19.64
CA LEU A 52 -34.54 17.97 -18.45
C LEU A 52 -34.81 18.75 -17.16
N ALA A 53 -34.32 19.99 -17.08
CA ALA A 53 -34.55 20.87 -15.93
C ALA A 53 -36.03 21.18 -15.73
N ARG A 54 -36.75 21.50 -16.81
CA ARG A 54 -38.19 21.77 -16.78
C ARG A 54 -39.00 20.54 -16.36
N ILE A 55 -38.71 19.37 -16.94
CA ILE A 55 -39.35 18.10 -16.58
C ILE A 55 -39.12 17.78 -15.09
N SER A 56 -37.88 17.94 -14.60
CA SER A 56 -37.55 17.76 -13.19
C SER A 56 -38.31 18.74 -12.29
N GLY A 57 -38.39 20.02 -12.66
CA GLY A 57 -39.12 21.03 -11.90
C GLY A 57 -40.61 20.74 -11.83
N MET A 58 -41.24 20.39 -12.96
CA MET A 58 -42.67 20.02 -12.99
C MET A 58 -43.00 18.84 -12.06
N GLN A 59 -42.11 17.83 -12.01
CA GLN A 59 -42.29 16.68 -11.12
C GLN A 59 -42.14 17.04 -9.64
N LEU A 60 -41.16 17.89 -9.30
CA LEU A 60 -40.90 18.32 -7.92
C LEU A 60 -42.02 19.21 -7.37
N GLU A 61 -42.56 20.12 -8.18
CA GLU A 61 -43.63 21.06 -7.79
C GLU A 61 -45.04 20.43 -7.86
N GLY A 62 -45.16 19.13 -8.16
CA GLY A 62 -46.43 18.41 -8.11
C GLY A 62 -47.36 18.66 -9.30
N TYR A 63 -46.87 19.18 -10.42
CA TYR A 63 -47.66 19.41 -11.64
C TYR A 63 -48.01 18.10 -12.41
N GLY A 64 -47.64 16.93 -11.88
CA GLY A 64 -47.93 15.61 -12.44
C GLY A 64 -46.74 14.95 -13.12
N ALA A 65 -46.87 13.65 -13.42
CA ALA A 65 -45.82 12.87 -14.07
C ALA A 65 -45.69 13.29 -15.55
N THR A 66 -44.57 13.93 -15.90
CA THR A 66 -44.14 14.13 -17.27
C THR A 66 -43.57 12.83 -17.82
N GLU A 67 -44.38 12.08 -18.58
CA GLU A 67 -43.92 10.84 -19.22
C GLU A 67 -42.90 11.16 -20.32
N ILE A 68 -41.72 10.55 -20.21
CA ILE A 68 -40.69 10.61 -21.26
C ILE A 68 -40.91 9.42 -22.18
N HIS A 69 -41.36 9.68 -23.42
CA HIS A 69 -41.46 8.66 -24.45
C HIS A 69 -40.10 7.99 -24.69
N GLU A 70 -40.08 6.66 -24.72
CA GLU A 70 -38.86 5.86 -24.90
C GLU A 70 -37.74 6.25 -23.92
N LYS A 71 -38.09 6.37 -22.64
CA LYS A 71 -37.18 6.82 -21.57
C LYS A 71 -35.80 6.17 -21.62
N ASP A 72 -35.73 4.87 -21.90
CA ASP A 72 -34.48 4.09 -21.96
C ASP A 72 -33.63 4.40 -23.21
N VAL A 73 -34.25 4.92 -24.26
CA VAL A 73 -33.57 5.39 -25.47
C VAL A 73 -33.11 6.84 -25.27
N ARG A 74 -33.93 7.68 -24.63
CA ARG A 74 -33.63 9.10 -24.46
C ARG A 74 -32.68 9.39 -23.32
N ASN A 75 -32.75 8.65 -22.22
CA ASN A 75 -31.88 8.80 -21.07
C ASN A 75 -31.12 7.51 -20.84
N TYR A 76 -29.79 7.59 -20.78
CA TYR A 76 -28.93 6.42 -20.67
C TYR A 76 -27.69 6.74 -19.82
N ILE A 77 -27.00 5.70 -19.39
CA ILE A 77 -25.69 5.84 -18.76
C ILE A 77 -24.62 5.70 -19.84
N LEU A 78 -23.79 6.73 -19.97
CA LEU A 78 -22.58 6.70 -20.75
C LEU A 78 -21.44 6.21 -19.86
N VAL A 79 -20.80 5.13 -20.27
CA VAL A 79 -19.68 4.52 -19.54
C VAL A 79 -18.40 4.77 -20.32
N LYS A 80 -17.36 5.20 -19.62
CA LYS A 80 -16.01 5.37 -20.18
C LYS A 80 -15.12 4.24 -19.69
N ALA A 81 -14.49 3.56 -20.63
CA ALA A 81 -13.57 2.46 -20.35
C ALA A 81 -12.27 2.61 -21.11
N LYS A 82 -11.18 2.08 -20.55
CA LYS A 82 -9.86 2.06 -21.20
C LYS A 82 -9.45 0.63 -21.55
N PRO A 83 -8.77 0.41 -22.69
CA PRO A 83 -8.20 -0.89 -23.00
C PRO A 83 -7.07 -1.25 -22.02
N LEU A 84 -7.11 -2.47 -21.51
CA LEU A 84 -6.07 -3.02 -20.63
C LEU A 84 -5.18 -4.02 -21.36
N PHE A 85 -5.80 -4.97 -22.06
CA PHE A 85 -5.09 -6.16 -22.54
C PHE A 85 -5.81 -6.80 -23.71
N ASN A 86 -5.06 -7.34 -24.66
CA ASN A 86 -5.60 -8.16 -25.74
C ASN A 86 -5.50 -9.64 -25.31
N LEU A 87 -6.65 -10.29 -25.20
CA LEU A 87 -6.83 -11.66 -24.73
C LEU A 87 -6.31 -12.71 -25.73
N LYS A 88 -6.29 -12.40 -27.04
CA LYS A 88 -5.78 -13.30 -28.09
C LYS A 88 -4.26 -13.18 -28.24
N SER A 89 -3.74 -11.97 -28.44
CA SER A 89 -2.30 -11.73 -28.64
C SER A 89 -1.48 -11.70 -27.35
N LYS A 90 -2.15 -11.68 -26.19
CA LYS A 90 -1.53 -11.58 -24.86
C LYS A 90 -0.61 -10.35 -24.74
N SER A 91 -1.03 -9.22 -25.28
CA SER A 91 -0.25 -7.99 -25.32
C SER A 91 -1.11 -6.76 -25.06
N ILE A 92 -0.48 -5.58 -25.02
CA ILE A 92 -1.21 -4.31 -25.09
C ILE A 92 -2.01 -4.28 -26.41
N PRO A 93 -3.30 -3.92 -26.38
CA PRO A 93 -4.11 -3.77 -27.60
C PRO A 93 -3.47 -2.78 -28.57
N LYS A 94 -3.61 -2.99 -29.88
CA LYS A 94 -3.06 -2.07 -30.91
C LYS A 94 -4.13 -1.54 -31.87
N HIS A 95 -5.39 -1.85 -31.59
CA HIS A 95 -6.52 -1.44 -32.40
C HIS A 95 -7.71 -1.14 -31.47
N LEU A 96 -8.68 -0.40 -32.00
CA LEU A 96 -9.94 -0.13 -31.33
C LEU A 96 -10.91 -1.28 -31.59
N PRO A 97 -11.75 -1.66 -30.62
CA PRO A 97 -12.91 -2.48 -30.93
C PRO A 97 -13.84 -1.75 -31.91
N ALA A 98 -14.58 -2.51 -32.72
CA ALA A 98 -15.48 -1.93 -33.72
C ALA A 98 -16.61 -1.09 -33.09
N PHE A 99 -17.08 -0.10 -33.83
CA PHE A 99 -18.32 0.61 -33.50
C PHE A 99 -19.48 -0.38 -33.36
N PHE A 100 -20.39 -0.07 -32.44
CA PHE A 100 -21.59 -0.86 -32.15
C PHE A 100 -21.31 -2.29 -31.67
N HIS A 101 -20.06 -2.62 -31.32
CA HIS A 101 -19.75 -3.90 -30.73
C HIS A 101 -20.42 -4.02 -29.34
N MET A 102 -21.07 -5.16 -29.12
CA MET A 102 -21.76 -5.45 -27.88
C MET A 102 -20.78 -5.99 -26.84
N LEU A 103 -20.85 -5.52 -25.60
CA LEU A 103 -19.95 -5.94 -24.53
C LEU A 103 -20.56 -6.97 -23.59
N ARG A 104 -19.72 -7.87 -23.09
CA ARG A 104 -20.03 -8.76 -21.96
C ARG A 104 -19.11 -8.47 -20.78
N ARG A 105 -19.49 -8.92 -19.59
CA ARG A 105 -18.60 -8.91 -18.43
C ARG A 105 -17.47 -9.92 -18.65
N ALA A 106 -16.29 -9.59 -18.13
CA ALA A 106 -15.21 -10.55 -18.03
C ALA A 106 -15.62 -11.71 -17.10
N SER A 107 -15.18 -12.90 -17.45
CA SER A 107 -15.40 -14.15 -16.75
C SER A 107 -14.05 -14.77 -16.37
N SER A 108 -14.04 -15.78 -15.50
CA SER A 108 -12.80 -16.48 -15.14
C SER A 108 -12.04 -17.06 -16.35
N LYS A 109 -12.77 -17.45 -17.41
CA LYS A 109 -12.17 -18.01 -18.64
C LYS A 109 -11.28 -17.01 -19.37
N ASP A 110 -11.59 -15.72 -19.28
CA ASP A 110 -10.82 -14.67 -19.95
C ASP A 110 -9.42 -14.50 -19.35
N PHE A 111 -9.17 -15.08 -18.17
CA PHE A 111 -7.90 -14.97 -17.45
C PHE A 111 -7.15 -16.31 -17.36
N GLU A 112 -7.50 -17.30 -18.17
CA GLU A 112 -6.82 -18.61 -18.21
C GLU A 112 -5.32 -18.49 -18.59
N PHE A 113 -4.92 -17.36 -19.19
CA PHE A 113 -3.52 -17.07 -19.49
C PHE A 113 -2.66 -16.74 -18.25
N LEU A 114 -3.28 -16.50 -17.09
CA LEU A 114 -2.56 -16.25 -15.84
C LEU A 114 -2.06 -17.56 -15.24
N GLU A 115 -0.77 -17.81 -15.39
CA GLU A 115 -0.12 -19.00 -14.88
C GLU A 115 0.39 -18.80 -13.44
N LYS A 116 0.45 -19.88 -12.68
CA LYS A 116 1.06 -19.89 -11.35
C LYS A 116 2.54 -20.26 -11.50
N PRO A 117 3.48 -19.32 -11.23
CA PRO A 117 4.90 -19.64 -11.31
C PRO A 117 5.32 -20.61 -10.19
N GLU A 118 6.46 -21.29 -10.38
CA GLU A 118 7.00 -22.26 -9.40
C GLU A 118 7.19 -21.62 -8.01
N ASN A 119 7.86 -20.47 -7.97
CA ASN A 119 8.12 -19.70 -6.76
C ASN A 119 7.04 -18.62 -6.54
N ALA A 120 5.76 -18.98 -6.67
CA ALA A 120 4.66 -18.01 -6.68
C ALA A 120 4.43 -17.28 -5.35
N ILE A 121 4.30 -15.95 -5.37
CA ILE A 121 3.68 -15.18 -4.28
C ILE A 121 2.22 -14.91 -4.66
N TYR A 122 1.29 -15.31 -3.80
CA TYR A 122 -0.13 -15.02 -3.96
C TYR A 122 -0.45 -13.58 -3.51
N LEU A 123 -1.16 -12.83 -4.35
CA LEU A 123 -1.55 -11.44 -4.06
C LEU A 123 -3.04 -11.29 -3.73
N GLY A 124 -3.89 -12.20 -4.22
CA GLY A 124 -5.34 -12.08 -4.09
C GLY A 124 -6.07 -12.64 -5.30
N LYS A 125 -7.30 -12.17 -5.52
CA LYS A 125 -8.12 -12.55 -6.68
C LYS A 125 -8.47 -11.32 -7.51
N ILE A 126 -8.76 -11.52 -8.79
CA ILE A 126 -9.23 -10.47 -9.68
C ILE A 126 -10.59 -9.94 -9.21
N ARG A 127 -10.75 -8.61 -9.24
CA ARG A 127 -12.01 -7.92 -8.95
C ARG A 127 -12.49 -7.17 -10.19
N SER A 128 -13.78 -7.29 -10.50
CA SER A 128 -14.51 -6.51 -11.52
C SER A 128 -15.61 -5.75 -10.80
N GLY A 129 -15.48 -4.44 -10.71
CA GLY A 129 -16.39 -3.61 -9.91
C GLY A 129 -16.40 -4.07 -8.45
N SER A 130 -17.59 -4.40 -7.94
CA SER A 130 -17.77 -4.98 -6.61
C SER A 130 -17.65 -6.50 -6.58
N LYS A 131 -17.60 -7.18 -7.73
CA LYS A 131 -17.57 -8.65 -7.84
C LYS A 131 -16.14 -9.18 -7.83
N ILE A 132 -15.92 -10.24 -7.05
CA ILE A 132 -14.64 -10.97 -7.04
C ILE A 132 -14.76 -12.16 -7.98
N LEU A 133 -13.90 -12.22 -8.99
CA LEU A 133 -13.77 -13.38 -9.86
C LEU A 133 -12.91 -14.44 -9.18
N ASN A 134 -13.24 -15.72 -9.35
CA ASN A 134 -12.45 -16.81 -8.78
C ASN A 134 -11.18 -17.08 -9.61
N VAL A 135 -10.37 -16.05 -9.80
CA VAL A 135 -9.09 -16.11 -10.53
C VAL A 135 -8.00 -15.64 -9.58
N PRO A 136 -7.17 -16.55 -9.05
CA PRO A 136 -6.06 -16.18 -8.17
C PRO A 136 -4.95 -15.48 -8.97
N VAL A 137 -4.34 -14.48 -8.37
CA VAL A 137 -3.22 -13.71 -8.95
C VAL A 137 -1.94 -14.07 -8.21
N TYR A 138 -0.92 -14.43 -8.99
CA TYR A 138 0.41 -14.76 -8.50
C TYR A 138 1.47 -13.93 -9.23
N ILE A 139 2.59 -13.71 -8.56
CA ILE A 139 3.82 -13.16 -9.16
C ILE A 139 4.99 -14.11 -8.88
N ASN A 140 6.05 -14.07 -9.70
CA ASN A 140 7.27 -14.82 -9.40
C ASN A 140 7.96 -14.20 -8.18
N GLY A 141 8.04 -14.95 -7.10
CA GLY A 141 8.59 -14.52 -5.83
C GLY A 141 10.10 -14.36 -5.83
N LYS A 142 10.85 -15.15 -6.62
CA LYS A 142 12.30 -14.95 -6.73
C LYS A 142 12.58 -13.59 -7.37
N ASP A 143 11.95 -13.34 -8.51
CA ASP A 143 12.13 -12.09 -9.25
C ASP A 143 11.61 -10.88 -8.45
N ALA A 144 10.42 -10.99 -7.85
CA ALA A 144 9.81 -9.88 -7.13
C ALA A 144 10.57 -9.51 -5.84
N LEU A 145 11.07 -10.50 -5.09
CA LEU A 145 11.77 -10.25 -3.83
C LEU A 145 13.20 -9.71 -4.03
N THR A 146 13.87 -10.02 -5.16
CA THR A 146 15.22 -9.50 -5.44
C THR A 146 15.26 -8.07 -5.96
N HIS A 147 14.14 -7.52 -6.46
CA HIS A 147 14.06 -6.15 -7.00
C HIS A 147 13.45 -5.12 -6.04
N HIS A 148 13.09 -5.55 -4.82
CA HIS A 148 12.30 -4.80 -3.84
C HIS A 148 10.85 -4.52 -4.27
N ILE A 149 9.96 -4.38 -3.28
CA ILE A 149 8.53 -4.13 -3.49
C ILE A 149 8.13 -2.92 -2.65
N LEU A 150 7.59 -1.88 -3.30
CA LEU A 150 6.96 -0.75 -2.63
C LEU A 150 5.43 -0.93 -2.61
N ILE A 151 4.82 -0.87 -1.42
CA ILE A 151 3.36 -0.95 -1.26
C ILE A 151 2.83 0.37 -0.69
N PRO A 152 2.52 1.36 -1.55
CA PRO A 152 1.95 2.63 -1.12
C PRO A 152 0.43 2.51 -0.97
N ALA A 153 -0.12 3.01 0.13
CA ALA A 153 -1.56 3.16 0.29
C ALA A 153 -1.89 4.21 1.35
N THR A 154 -3.00 4.93 1.17
CA THR A 154 -3.57 5.78 2.22
C THR A 154 -4.23 4.91 3.30
N THR A 155 -4.38 5.48 4.51
CA THR A 155 -4.99 4.77 5.65
C THR A 155 -6.36 4.20 5.29
N GLY A 156 -6.61 2.95 5.68
CA GLY A 156 -7.88 2.27 5.40
C GLY A 156 -8.02 1.67 3.99
N ARG A 157 -7.03 1.80 3.10
CA ARG A 157 -7.06 1.22 1.73
C ARG A 157 -6.56 -0.22 1.61
N GLY A 158 -6.21 -0.85 2.74
CA GLY A 158 -5.85 -2.27 2.77
C GLY A 158 -4.36 -2.61 2.66
N LYS A 159 -3.45 -1.64 2.88
CA LYS A 159 -1.99 -1.87 2.93
C LYS A 159 -1.62 -3.06 3.81
N SER A 160 -1.98 -3.00 5.09
CA SER A 160 -1.64 -4.05 6.06
C SER A 160 -2.32 -5.37 5.72
N ASN A 161 -3.48 -5.37 5.05
CA ASN A 161 -4.13 -6.59 4.59
C ASN A 161 -3.35 -7.27 3.45
N LEU A 162 -2.92 -6.51 2.44
CA LEU A 162 -2.10 -7.06 1.35
C LEU A 162 -0.76 -7.60 1.89
N VAL A 163 -0.11 -6.86 2.78
CA VAL A 163 1.13 -7.31 3.42
C VAL A 163 0.91 -8.61 4.20
N LYS A 164 -0.20 -8.74 4.96
CA LYS A 164 -0.55 -10.01 5.64
C LYS A 164 -0.72 -11.16 4.67
N VAL A 165 -1.38 -10.96 3.54
CA VAL A 165 -1.57 -11.99 2.50
C VAL A 165 -0.22 -12.44 1.93
N ILE A 166 0.65 -11.49 1.60
CA ILE A 166 1.99 -11.76 1.07
C ILE A 166 2.83 -12.52 2.12
N LEU A 167 2.94 -11.99 3.34
CA LEU A 167 3.74 -12.60 4.40
C LEU A 167 3.25 -14.00 4.72
N TRP A 168 1.94 -14.18 4.93
CA TRP A 168 1.33 -15.50 5.19
C TRP A 168 1.64 -16.49 4.08
N ASN A 169 1.62 -16.04 2.82
CA ASN A 169 1.94 -16.90 1.69
C ASN A 169 3.44 -17.21 1.56
N LEU A 170 4.33 -16.37 2.08
CA LEU A 170 5.78 -16.58 2.05
C LEU A 170 6.27 -17.52 3.16
N VAL A 171 5.59 -17.55 4.30
CA VAL A 171 5.98 -18.43 5.42
C VAL A 171 6.02 -19.89 4.97
N GLY A 172 7.12 -20.58 5.30
CA GLY A 172 7.32 -21.99 4.95
C GLY A 172 7.88 -22.23 3.54
N LYS A 173 8.11 -21.20 2.74
CA LYS A 173 8.72 -21.35 1.42
C LYS A 173 10.23 -21.33 1.48
N ARG A 174 10.85 -22.33 0.84
CA ARG A 174 12.32 -22.52 0.88
C ARG A 174 13.12 -21.41 0.21
N TYR A 175 12.51 -20.60 -0.65
CA TYR A 175 13.19 -19.51 -1.37
C TYR A 175 13.10 -18.15 -0.64
N ALA A 176 12.46 -18.08 0.53
CA ALA A 176 12.29 -16.83 1.27
C ALA A 176 12.44 -17.05 2.78
N GLY A 177 13.28 -16.23 3.41
CA GLY A 177 13.24 -15.98 4.86
C GLY A 177 12.45 -14.70 5.14
N VAL A 178 11.70 -14.66 6.24
CA VAL A 178 10.82 -13.53 6.54
C VAL A 178 11.27 -12.83 7.82
N LEU A 179 11.77 -11.60 7.70
CA LEU A 179 12.00 -10.68 8.81
C LEU A 179 10.92 -9.59 8.79
N VAL A 180 10.19 -9.43 9.89
CA VAL A 180 9.14 -8.41 10.02
C VAL A 180 9.49 -7.45 11.13
N LEU A 181 9.57 -6.16 10.79
CA LEU A 181 9.69 -5.06 11.74
C LEU A 181 8.31 -4.39 11.87
N ASP A 182 7.66 -4.58 13.00
CA ASP A 182 6.26 -4.20 13.18
C ASP A 182 6.09 -3.15 14.29
N ALA A 183 6.03 -1.90 13.86
CA ALA A 183 5.87 -0.76 14.75
C ALA A 183 4.54 -0.76 15.53
N HIS A 184 3.48 -1.39 14.97
CA HIS A 184 2.12 -1.28 15.47
C HIS A 184 1.51 -2.61 15.92
N ASN A 185 2.29 -3.69 15.92
CA ASN A 185 1.85 -5.05 16.23
C ASN A 185 0.65 -5.52 15.37
N GLU A 186 0.66 -5.16 14.08
CA GLU A 186 -0.42 -5.50 13.14
C GLU A 186 -0.30 -6.92 12.59
N TYR A 187 0.91 -7.48 12.49
CA TYR A 187 1.22 -8.70 11.74
C TYR A 187 1.42 -9.94 12.62
N TYR A 188 2.03 -9.77 13.80
CA TYR A 188 2.41 -10.90 14.66
C TYR A 188 1.24 -11.58 15.34
N SER A 189 0.45 -10.83 16.11
CA SER A 189 -0.80 -11.34 16.64
C SER A 189 -1.82 -10.27 16.96
N TYR A 190 -3.06 -10.50 16.54
CA TYR A 190 -4.19 -9.62 16.84
C TYR A 190 -5.44 -10.46 17.16
N ARG A 191 -6.32 -9.91 17.99
CA ARG A 191 -7.63 -10.49 18.29
C ARG A 191 -8.71 -9.91 17.41
N LYS A 192 -9.57 -10.77 16.88
CA LYS A 192 -10.79 -10.37 16.18
C LYS A 192 -11.90 -11.36 16.49
N ASN A 193 -13.05 -10.86 16.96
CA ASN A 193 -14.22 -11.68 17.31
C ASN A 193 -13.89 -12.86 18.24
N GLY A 194 -13.08 -12.62 19.28
CA GLY A 194 -12.69 -13.64 20.25
C GLY A 194 -11.69 -14.69 19.75
N LYS A 195 -11.20 -14.58 18.50
CA LYS A 195 -10.16 -15.46 17.94
C LYS A 195 -8.85 -14.72 17.79
N ASP A 196 -7.76 -15.44 18.06
CA ASP A 196 -6.41 -14.95 17.84
C ASP A 196 -5.98 -15.26 16.39
N TYR A 197 -5.43 -14.26 15.72
CA TYR A 197 -4.90 -14.34 14.36
C TYR A 197 -3.48 -13.76 14.33
N GLY A 198 -2.76 -13.95 13.22
CA GLY A 198 -1.44 -13.38 12.98
C GLY A 198 -0.40 -14.43 12.62
N LEU A 199 0.77 -13.96 12.17
CA LEU A 199 1.83 -14.82 11.64
C LEU A 199 2.34 -15.85 12.67
N LYS A 200 2.26 -15.56 13.97
CA LYS A 200 2.69 -16.51 15.01
C LYS A 200 1.90 -17.83 15.01
N PHE A 201 0.68 -17.80 14.48
CA PHE A 201 -0.19 -18.99 14.38
C PHE A 201 -0.02 -19.72 13.04
N HIS A 202 0.87 -19.26 12.17
CA HIS A 202 1.16 -19.99 10.94
C HIS A 202 1.87 -21.32 11.29
N PRO A 203 1.42 -22.48 10.75
CA PRO A 203 1.99 -23.79 11.11
C PRO A 203 3.51 -23.90 10.92
N GLN A 204 4.05 -23.16 9.96
CA GLN A 204 5.48 -23.14 9.61
C GLN A 204 6.22 -21.86 10.08
N ALA A 205 5.65 -21.07 10.99
CA ALA A 205 6.25 -19.81 11.43
C ALA A 205 7.62 -20.01 12.13
N LYS A 206 7.73 -21.05 12.95
CA LYS A 206 8.87 -21.26 13.86
C LYS A 206 10.22 -21.37 13.16
N GLU A 207 10.24 -21.87 11.92
CA GLU A 207 11.46 -22.21 11.22
C GLU A 207 11.99 -21.07 10.34
N ASN A 208 11.14 -20.10 9.96
CA ASN A 208 11.45 -19.21 8.85
C ASN A 208 10.93 -17.77 9.00
N VAL A 209 10.45 -17.41 10.20
CA VAL A 209 9.95 -16.06 10.51
C VAL A 209 10.64 -15.52 11.75
N ILE A 210 11.26 -14.36 11.59
CA ILE A 210 11.73 -13.53 12.70
C ILE A 210 10.88 -12.26 12.73
N TYR A 211 10.44 -11.89 13.92
CA TYR A 211 9.57 -10.75 14.12
C TYR A 211 10.09 -9.89 15.26
N TYR A 212 10.14 -8.59 15.05
CA TYR A 212 10.43 -7.61 16.08
C TYR A 212 9.28 -6.61 16.17
N SER A 213 8.83 -6.32 17.40
CA SER A 213 7.81 -5.31 17.67
C SER A 213 8.25 -4.33 18.72
N VAL A 214 7.72 -3.11 18.64
CA VAL A 214 7.89 -2.09 19.68
C VAL A 214 7.07 -2.43 20.94
N ASN A 215 6.03 -3.26 20.81
CA ASN A 215 5.18 -3.72 21.92
C ASN A 215 4.90 -5.23 21.79
N PRO A 216 5.92 -6.09 21.95
CA PRO A 216 5.74 -7.52 21.80
C PRO A 216 4.98 -8.10 23.00
N PRO A 217 4.21 -9.18 22.84
CA PRO A 217 3.72 -9.97 23.96
C PRO A 217 4.87 -10.56 24.79
N PHE A 218 4.58 -10.99 26.02
CA PHE A 218 5.59 -11.61 26.90
C PHE A 218 6.30 -12.80 26.23
N GLY A 219 7.63 -12.83 26.33
CA GLY A 219 8.47 -13.89 25.77
C GLY A 219 8.89 -13.70 24.31
N GLU A 220 8.44 -12.63 23.65
CA GLU A 220 8.73 -12.35 22.25
C GLU A 220 9.79 -11.27 22.05
N ARG A 221 10.36 -11.21 20.83
CA ARG A 221 11.45 -10.28 20.52
C ARG A 221 10.95 -8.85 20.45
N SER A 222 11.57 -7.99 21.26
CA SER A 222 11.35 -6.55 21.24
C SER A 222 12.26 -5.88 20.22
N LEU A 223 11.72 -4.95 19.42
CA LEU A 223 12.46 -4.09 18.51
C LEU A 223 13.23 -3.05 19.34
N ARG A 224 14.38 -3.48 19.87
CA ARG A 224 15.27 -2.66 20.70
C ARG A 224 16.58 -2.48 19.96
N ILE A 225 17.04 -1.25 19.78
CA ILE A 225 18.32 -0.93 19.16
C ILE A 225 19.20 -0.26 20.22
N ASN A 226 20.33 -0.89 20.55
CA ASN A 226 21.27 -0.24 21.46
C ASN A 226 21.87 1.01 20.82
N ILE A 227 21.98 2.11 21.55
CA ILE A 227 22.60 3.35 21.04
C ILE A 227 24.05 3.15 20.61
N ARG A 228 24.77 2.20 21.20
CA ARG A 228 26.15 1.87 20.81
C ARG A 228 26.26 1.30 19.40
N ASN A 229 25.17 0.78 18.86
CA ASN A 229 25.11 0.31 17.48
C ASN A 229 24.70 1.41 16.49
N VAL A 230 24.29 2.58 16.96
CA VAL A 230 23.90 3.70 16.11
C VAL A 230 25.15 4.42 15.64
N ARG A 231 25.17 4.75 14.35
CA ARG A 231 26.27 5.43 13.68
C ARG A 231 25.82 6.82 13.21
N PRO A 232 26.73 7.79 13.05
CA PRO A 232 26.39 9.13 12.59
C PRO A 232 25.49 9.16 11.35
N TRP A 233 25.79 8.33 10.35
CA TRP A 233 25.02 8.28 9.10
C TRP A 233 23.62 7.67 9.26
N HIS A 234 23.36 6.87 10.29
CA HIS A 234 22.00 6.36 10.55
C HIS A 234 21.06 7.49 10.96
N LEU A 235 21.56 8.54 11.63
CA LEU A 235 20.72 9.65 12.08
C LEU A 235 20.35 10.62 10.96
N ARG A 236 21.13 10.68 9.88
CA ARG A 236 20.86 11.55 8.73
C ARG A 236 19.53 11.24 8.05
N GLU A 237 19.10 9.98 8.10
CA GLU A 237 17.84 9.53 7.50
C GLU A 237 16.60 9.96 8.31
N ILE A 238 16.79 10.36 9.58
CA ILE A 238 15.69 10.66 10.51
C ILE A 238 15.75 12.07 11.10
N VAL A 239 16.87 12.77 10.95
CA VAL A 239 17.10 14.12 11.47
C VAL A 239 17.89 14.94 10.45
N GLU A 240 17.40 16.13 10.16
CA GLU A 240 18.15 17.13 9.40
C GLU A 240 19.22 17.79 10.28
N PHE A 241 20.48 17.69 9.91
CA PHE A 241 21.61 18.33 10.58
C PHE A 241 22.19 19.45 9.73
N SER A 242 22.67 20.53 10.36
CA SER A 242 23.49 21.52 9.65
C SER A 242 24.89 20.96 9.40
N PRO A 243 25.67 21.51 8.44
CA PRO A 243 27.04 21.04 8.17
C PRO A 243 27.92 20.97 9.43
N ALA A 244 27.88 22.00 10.28
CA ALA A 244 28.62 22.02 11.55
C ALA A 244 28.14 20.94 12.56
N GLN A 245 26.85 20.60 12.55
CA GLN A 245 26.31 19.51 13.37
C GLN A 245 26.72 18.15 12.85
N GLU A 246 26.77 17.97 11.53
CA GLU A 246 27.29 16.74 10.93
C GLU A 246 28.77 16.54 11.26
N ASP A 247 29.60 17.56 11.05
CA ASP A 247 31.02 17.50 11.41
C ASP A 247 31.20 17.13 12.89
N ALA A 248 30.40 17.74 13.77
CA ALA A 248 30.38 17.39 15.19
C ALA A 248 30.04 15.91 15.43
N LEU A 249 28.98 15.36 14.80
CA LEU A 249 28.62 13.94 14.92
C LEU A 249 29.80 13.01 14.59
N TYR A 250 30.52 13.29 13.50
CA TYR A 250 31.68 12.49 13.10
C TYR A 250 32.87 12.66 14.04
N LEU A 251 33.12 13.88 14.55
CA LEU A 251 34.16 14.12 15.53
C LEU A 251 33.89 13.35 16.83
N PHE A 252 32.67 13.40 17.36
CA PHE A 252 32.28 12.63 18.53
C PHE A 252 32.42 11.12 18.30
N HIS A 253 31.97 10.61 17.14
CA HIS A 253 32.11 9.19 16.82
C HIS A 253 33.58 8.76 16.65
N LYS A 254 34.43 9.62 16.09
CA LYS A 254 35.86 9.36 15.94
C LYS A 254 36.56 9.28 17.30
N GLU A 255 36.22 10.18 18.22
CA GLU A 255 36.85 10.27 19.55
C GLU A 255 36.36 9.17 20.50
N TYR A 256 35.05 8.95 20.56
CA TYR A 256 34.42 8.12 21.59
C TYR A 256 33.90 6.76 21.08
N GLY A 257 34.09 6.46 19.78
CA GLY A 257 33.68 5.20 19.17
C GLY A 257 32.19 4.91 19.37
N ASP A 258 31.87 3.70 19.85
CA ASP A 258 30.47 3.29 20.09
C ASP A 258 29.77 4.07 21.22
N ASN A 259 30.51 4.75 22.11
CA ASN A 259 29.92 5.52 23.22
C ASN A 259 29.60 6.96 22.83
N TRP A 260 29.79 7.35 21.58
CA TRP A 260 29.67 8.75 21.15
C TRP A 260 28.35 9.43 21.47
N ILE A 261 27.22 8.71 21.40
CA ILE A 261 25.89 9.27 21.76
C ILE A 261 25.84 9.62 23.24
N GLU A 262 26.39 8.75 24.09
CA GLU A 262 26.45 8.97 25.53
C GLU A 262 27.21 10.25 25.86
N GLU A 263 28.37 10.43 25.23
CA GLU A 263 29.24 11.59 25.45
C GLU A 263 28.67 12.88 24.87
N VAL A 264 27.99 12.82 23.71
CA VAL A 264 27.21 13.97 23.22
C VAL A 264 26.14 14.36 24.23
N LEU A 265 25.37 13.40 24.75
CA LEU A 265 24.26 13.67 25.69
C LEU A 265 24.73 14.20 27.05
N LYS A 266 25.90 13.77 27.53
CA LYS A 266 26.57 14.33 28.72
C LYS A 266 27.09 15.76 28.49
N GLY A 267 27.35 16.11 27.23
CA GLY A 267 27.85 17.44 26.87
C GLY A 267 29.35 17.57 27.05
N GLU A 268 30.08 16.49 26.82
CA GLU A 268 31.54 16.53 26.78
C GLU A 268 32.02 17.49 25.70
N ASN A 269 32.99 18.33 26.06
CA ASN A 269 33.57 19.27 25.11
C ASN A 269 34.58 18.55 24.23
N ILE A 270 34.44 18.71 22.91
CA ILE A 270 35.39 18.21 21.92
C ILE A 270 35.99 19.37 21.13
N ASN A 271 37.30 19.31 20.90
CA ASN A 271 38.00 20.33 20.12
C ASN A 271 37.40 20.42 18.70
N GLY A 272 37.10 21.64 18.27
CA GLY A 272 36.50 21.91 16.95
C GLY A 272 34.97 21.96 16.95
N VAL A 273 34.30 21.70 18.07
CA VAL A 273 32.83 21.85 18.19
C VAL A 273 32.50 23.02 19.11
N ARG A 274 31.72 23.97 18.60
CA ARG A 274 31.24 25.12 19.40
C ARG A 274 30.14 24.69 20.37
N ALA A 275 30.08 25.33 21.54
CA ALA A 275 29.07 25.05 22.58
C ALA A 275 27.62 25.14 22.05
N GLU A 276 27.32 26.12 21.20
CA GLU A 276 25.97 26.26 20.62
C GLU A 276 25.64 25.10 19.66
N THR A 277 26.65 24.59 18.94
CA THR A 277 26.50 23.43 18.07
C THR A 277 26.23 22.18 18.89
N LEU A 278 26.99 21.98 19.97
CA LEU A 278 26.80 20.87 20.91
C LEU A 278 25.42 20.90 21.56
N ALA A 279 25.00 22.05 22.11
CA ALA A 279 23.68 22.19 22.73
C ALA A 279 22.52 21.91 21.75
N SER A 280 22.67 22.36 20.49
CA SER A 280 21.68 22.08 19.45
C SER A 280 21.68 20.61 19.04
N LEU A 281 22.86 20.00 18.92
CA LEU A 281 23.03 18.58 18.61
C LEU A 281 22.41 17.68 19.70
N GLN A 282 22.68 17.98 20.96
CA GLN A 282 22.09 17.30 22.11
C GLN A 282 20.56 17.28 22.04
N ARG A 283 19.93 18.44 21.84
CA ARG A 283 18.46 18.51 21.74
C ARG A 283 17.92 17.63 20.61
N LYS A 284 18.56 17.65 19.45
CA LYS A 284 18.15 16.83 18.29
C LYS A 284 18.28 15.33 18.58
N ILE A 285 19.41 14.90 19.13
CA ILE A 285 19.65 13.49 19.47
C ILE A 285 18.68 13.00 20.57
N LYS A 286 18.43 13.80 21.62
CA LYS A 286 17.48 13.47 22.70
C LYS A 286 16.06 13.24 22.18
N VAL A 287 15.65 14.00 21.18
CA VAL A 287 14.32 13.86 20.56
C VAL A 287 14.30 12.65 19.62
N ALA A 288 15.27 12.54 18.73
CA ALA A 288 15.30 11.49 17.71
C ALA A 288 15.43 10.08 18.27
N LEU A 289 16.24 9.93 19.33
CA LEU A 289 16.45 8.65 20.00
C LEU A 289 15.54 8.45 21.21
N GLU A 290 14.78 9.47 21.61
CA GLU A 290 13.96 9.47 22.81
C GLU A 290 14.74 9.03 24.08
N ILE A 291 16.00 9.46 24.21
CA ILE A 291 16.88 9.19 25.36
C ILE A 291 17.24 10.52 26.01
N ASP A 292 17.24 10.56 27.33
CA ASP A 292 17.57 11.75 28.12
C ASP A 292 18.57 11.42 29.23
N ILE A 293 19.06 12.45 29.92
CA ILE A 293 20.04 12.35 31.00
C ILE A 293 19.45 12.95 32.28
N ASN A 294 19.57 12.25 33.39
CA ASN A 294 19.09 12.73 34.68
C ASN A 294 20.13 13.69 35.33
N PRO A 295 19.78 14.41 36.42
CA PRO A 295 20.70 15.31 37.10
C PRO A 295 21.97 14.64 37.68
N LYS A 296 22.00 13.30 37.76
CA LYS A 296 23.17 12.53 38.21
C LYS A 296 24.09 12.13 37.04
N GLY A 297 23.75 12.49 35.81
CA GLY A 297 24.52 12.12 34.61
C GLY A 297 24.19 10.75 34.05
N GLU A 298 23.13 10.08 34.54
CA GLU A 298 22.74 8.75 34.08
C GLU A 298 21.72 8.87 32.93
N LEU A 299 21.94 8.10 31.86
CA LEU A 299 21.03 8.06 30.72
C LEU A 299 19.80 7.21 31.05
N PHE A 300 18.64 7.67 30.58
CA PHE A 300 17.39 6.92 30.68
C PHE A 300 16.56 7.03 29.40
N GLU A 301 15.74 6.01 29.17
CA GLU A 301 14.95 5.83 27.97
C GLU A 301 13.55 6.43 28.18
N ARG A 302 13.11 7.31 27.27
CA ARG A 302 11.73 7.81 27.19
C ARG A 302 10.93 7.06 26.14
N GLY A 303 11.60 6.62 25.08
CA GLY A 303 11.05 5.84 23.99
C GLY A 303 11.13 4.33 24.19
N LYS A 304 10.64 3.59 23.20
CA LYS A 304 10.60 2.11 23.23
C LYS A 304 11.64 1.44 22.33
N VAL A 305 12.10 2.15 21.29
CA VAL A 305 12.95 1.58 20.23
C VAL A 305 14.42 1.62 20.61
N PHE A 306 14.95 2.79 20.96
CA PHE A 306 16.36 2.90 21.32
C PHE A 306 16.58 2.57 22.80
N SER A 307 17.71 1.94 23.08
CA SER A 307 18.06 1.50 24.42
C SER A 307 19.50 1.81 24.78
N VAL A 308 19.73 2.09 26.05
CA VAL A 308 21.07 2.23 26.65
C VAL A 308 21.63 0.84 27.01
N ASN A 309 20.77 -0.05 27.52
CA ASN A 309 21.20 -1.32 28.12
C ASN A 309 20.85 -2.57 27.31
N GLU A 310 19.84 -2.51 26.44
CA GLU A 310 19.34 -3.64 25.65
C GLU A 310 19.59 -3.46 24.15
N GLY A 311 19.23 -4.44 23.32
CA GLY A 311 19.25 -4.31 21.86
C GLY A 311 20.62 -4.49 21.20
N MET A 312 21.63 -4.99 21.92
CA MET A 312 22.97 -5.26 21.37
C MET A 312 22.96 -6.39 20.33
N ARG A 313 22.05 -7.37 20.46
CA ARG A 313 21.94 -8.55 19.57
C ARG A 313 21.01 -8.34 18.38
N THR A 314 20.19 -7.30 18.38
CA THR A 314 19.19 -7.04 17.33
C THR A 314 19.77 -6.93 15.92
N ILE A 315 21.06 -6.63 15.79
CA ILE A 315 21.77 -6.53 14.50
C ILE A 315 22.48 -7.85 14.13
N LYS A 316 22.64 -8.78 15.07
CA LYS A 316 23.31 -10.07 14.87
C LYS A 316 22.35 -11.25 14.69
N ASP A 317 21.09 -11.09 15.10
CA ASP A 317 20.00 -12.05 14.99
C ASP A 317 19.35 -12.06 13.60
#